data_AF-R4JE23-F1
#
_entry.id   AF-R4JE23-F1
#
_cell.length_a   1.000
_cell.length_b   1.000
_cell.length_c   1.000
_cell.angle_alpha   90.00
_cell.angle_beta   90.00
_cell.angle_gamma   90.00
#
_symmetry.space_group_name_H-M   'P 1'
#
loop_
_entity.id
_entity.type
_entity.pdbx_description
1 polymer ?
#
loop_
_entity_poly.entity_id
_entity_poly.type
_entity_poly.pdbx_seq_one_letter_code
_entity_poly.pdbx_strand_id
1 'polypeptide(L)'
;MNLKGIFRKSFRESKKGYLYLILLHMILIYLMQKKSRHFIFLKLCSYLSKVNMKTVFYYQAEFYFFYAEYKKALNYIDLFLEKYPLNIDGKLLKIQLLYLLGDKTKALYELEKIQQESNRLKIWMLMSKLVNTKIELKNMEKLYLKYIEKKRNISTKIEIQKYISSAAASIEAYDIAEHYLKNSLKLHEKFSLKNTKKKYFSKYDALIALEDLSSVFNSLNIKFFLASGTFLGCIREKNFISNDYDIDVGVWEEDFSNELKIALEQYGTFYIHDPKWKGGIKLKHINGILIDIFIHYKDGCKHYHLGSAVKWYNSTFDLIKYDFLGKEYFGFKEYDRYLSENYGDWRIPKKNFDNILDTPNAVIFNEQEYKLHLYRSFFKKNTKV
;
A
#
# COMPACT_ATOMS: atom_id res chain seq x y z
N MET A 1 5.34 -3.09 -12.38
CA MET A 1 4.53 -4.29 -12.56
C MET A 1 5.27 -5.11 -13.58
N ASN A 2 5.57 -6.36 -13.24
CA ASN A 2 6.14 -7.29 -14.21
C ASN A 2 5.16 -7.57 -15.36
N LEU A 3 5.68 -8.12 -16.46
CA LEU A 3 4.90 -8.44 -17.66
C LEU A 3 3.66 -9.30 -17.35
N LYS A 4 3.79 -10.27 -16.44
CA LYS A 4 2.68 -11.12 -15.99
C LYS A 4 1.57 -10.33 -15.30
N GLY A 5 1.93 -9.35 -14.47
CA GLY A 5 0.99 -8.44 -13.82
C GLY A 5 0.29 -7.54 -14.83
N ILE A 6 1.05 -6.97 -15.77
CA ILE A 6 0.52 -6.13 -16.85
C ILE A 6 -0.49 -6.93 -17.68
N PHE A 7 -0.10 -8.11 -18.15
CA PHE A 7 -0.98 -9.01 -18.92
C PHE A 7 -2.27 -9.35 -18.17
N ARG A 8 -2.18 -9.72 -16.88
CA ARG A 8 -3.37 -10.04 -16.06
C ARG A 8 -4.31 -8.83 -15.92
N LYS A 9 -3.76 -7.62 -15.77
CA LYS A 9 -4.55 -6.38 -15.69
C LYS A 9 -5.25 -6.12 -17.03
N SER A 10 -4.51 -6.13 -18.14
CA SER A 10 -5.04 -5.95 -19.50
C SER A 10 -6.10 -6.99 -19.88
N PHE A 11 -5.87 -8.27 -19.55
CA PHE A 11 -6.83 -9.35 -19.81
C PHE A 11 -8.14 -9.16 -19.05
N ARG A 12 -8.08 -8.70 -17.80
CA ARG A 12 -9.26 -8.42 -16.99
C ARG A 12 -10.05 -7.22 -17.53
N GLU A 13 -9.35 -6.15 -17.91
CA GLU A 13 -9.95 -4.90 -18.39
C GLU A 13 -10.55 -5.02 -19.80
N SER A 14 -9.98 -5.88 -20.64
CA SER A 14 -10.52 -6.21 -21.96
C SER A 14 -11.69 -7.19 -21.93
N LYS A 15 -12.13 -7.71 -20.77
CA LYS A 15 -13.18 -8.74 -20.63
C LYS A 15 -12.95 -10.00 -21.50
N LYS A 16 -11.69 -10.45 -21.67
CA LYS A 16 -11.32 -11.51 -22.63
C LYS A 16 -11.54 -11.13 -24.10
N GLY A 17 -11.42 -9.84 -24.42
CA GLY A 17 -11.53 -9.32 -25.78
C GLY A 17 -10.40 -9.77 -26.70
N TYR A 18 -10.45 -9.29 -27.94
CA TYR A 18 -9.48 -9.59 -28.98
C TYR A 18 -8.03 -9.29 -28.55
N LEU A 19 -7.08 -10.11 -29.02
CA LEU A 19 -5.65 -10.02 -28.67
C LEU A 19 -5.06 -8.61 -28.86
N TYR A 20 -5.48 -7.88 -29.90
CA TYR A 20 -5.01 -6.52 -30.17
C TYR A 20 -5.38 -5.53 -29.05
N LEU A 21 -6.55 -5.68 -28.41
CA LEU A 21 -6.96 -4.83 -27.28
C LEU A 21 -6.09 -5.10 -26.05
N ILE A 22 -5.78 -6.37 -25.80
CA ILE A 22 -4.89 -6.77 -24.71
C ILE A 22 -3.51 -6.14 -24.91
N LEU A 23 -2.93 -6.27 -26.11
CA LEU A 23 -1.62 -5.68 -26.44
C LEU A 23 -1.62 -4.16 -26.28
N LEU A 24 -2.65 -3.48 -26.79
CA LEU A 24 -2.80 -2.03 -26.64
C LEU A 24 -2.85 -1.61 -25.17
N HIS A 25 -3.64 -2.32 -24.37
CA HIS A 25 -3.75 -2.10 -22.92
C HIS A 25 -2.41 -2.33 -22.21
N MET A 26 -1.65 -3.33 -22.62
CA MET A 26 -0.31 -3.56 -22.08
C MET A 26 0.63 -2.39 -22.37
N ILE A 27 0.57 -1.83 -23.59
CA ILE A 27 1.35 -0.64 -23.97
C ILE A 27 0.97 0.56 -23.10
N LEU A 28 -0.32 0.83 -22.92
CA LEU A 28 -0.80 1.93 -22.08
C LEU A 28 -0.29 1.80 -20.65
N ILE A 29 -0.43 0.61 -20.05
CA ILE A 29 0.05 0.32 -18.69
C ILE A 29 1.59 0.44 -18.59
N TYR A 30 2.33 0.05 -19.63
CA TYR A 30 3.79 0.22 -19.65
C TYR A 30 4.19 1.69 -19.69
N LEU A 31 3.53 2.50 -20.54
CA LEU A 31 3.84 3.92 -20.68
C LEU A 31 3.48 4.71 -19.41
N MET A 32 2.38 4.39 -18.74
CA MET A 32 1.98 5.03 -17.47
C MET A 32 2.94 4.74 -16.32
N GLN A 33 3.63 3.60 -16.34
CA GLN A 33 4.50 3.20 -15.23
C GLN A 33 5.86 3.90 -15.22
N LYS A 34 6.19 4.66 -16.27
CA LYS A 34 7.47 5.35 -16.41
C LYS A 34 7.22 6.84 -16.54
N LYS A 35 7.65 7.61 -15.54
CA LYS A 35 7.51 9.07 -15.52
C LYS A 35 7.97 9.72 -16.83
N SER A 36 9.11 9.28 -17.37
CA SER A 36 9.68 9.75 -18.65
C SER A 36 8.84 9.46 -19.90
N ARG A 37 7.80 8.61 -19.81
CA ARG A 37 6.94 8.19 -20.93
C ARG A 37 5.52 8.77 -20.86
N HIS A 38 5.20 9.57 -19.85
CA HIS A 38 3.87 10.13 -19.65
C HIS A 38 3.40 11.01 -20.82
N PHE A 39 4.30 11.76 -21.45
CA PHE A 39 3.98 12.52 -22.67
C PHE A 39 3.51 11.63 -23.82
N ILE A 40 4.20 10.50 -24.05
CA ILE A 40 3.84 9.52 -25.08
C ILE A 40 2.49 8.87 -24.75
N PHE A 41 2.27 8.52 -23.47
CA PHE A 41 0.98 8.02 -23.00
C PHE A 41 -0.18 8.97 -23.33
N LEU A 42 -0.05 10.27 -23.02
CA LEU A 42 -1.10 11.25 -23.29
C LEU A 42 -1.37 11.42 -24.79
N LYS A 43 -0.31 11.46 -25.61
CA LYS A 43 -0.43 11.55 -27.08
C LYS A 43 -1.15 10.33 -27.65
N LEU A 44 -0.79 9.13 -27.18
CA LEU A 44 -1.45 7.89 -27.60
C LEU A 44 -2.92 7.88 -27.15
N CYS A 45 -3.22 8.26 -25.91
CA CYS A 45 -4.59 8.33 -25.41
C CYS A 45 -5.46 9.31 -26.22
N SER A 46 -4.92 10.47 -26.60
CA SER A 46 -5.59 11.44 -27.46
C SER A 46 -5.91 10.89 -28.85
N TYR A 47 -4.99 10.11 -29.44
CA TYR A 47 -5.25 9.43 -30.71
C TYR A 47 -6.33 8.35 -30.57
N LEU A 48 -6.21 7.48 -29.57
CA LEU A 48 -7.13 6.37 -29.33
C LEU A 48 -8.56 6.83 -29.03
N SER A 49 -8.72 7.95 -28.34
CA SER A 49 -10.05 8.51 -28.08
C SER A 49 -10.73 9.01 -29.36
N LYS A 50 -9.97 9.56 -30.32
CA LYS A 50 -10.48 9.99 -31.65
C LYS A 50 -10.93 8.83 -32.52
N VAL A 51 -10.24 7.70 -32.47
CA VAL A 51 -10.64 6.45 -33.15
C VAL A 51 -11.65 5.62 -32.35
N ASN A 52 -12.41 6.28 -31.45
CA ASN A 52 -13.52 5.70 -30.69
C ASN A 52 -13.16 4.55 -29.73
N MET A 53 -11.89 4.41 -29.31
CA MET A 53 -11.48 3.37 -28.36
C MET A 53 -11.77 3.77 -26.90
N LYS A 54 -13.02 3.62 -26.48
CA LYS A 54 -13.53 4.08 -25.17
C LYS A 54 -12.86 3.44 -23.94
N THR A 55 -12.21 2.28 -24.08
CA THR A 55 -11.44 1.68 -22.97
C THR A 55 -10.29 2.58 -22.49
N VAL A 56 -9.82 3.52 -23.33
CA VAL A 56 -8.75 4.46 -22.99
C VAL A 56 -9.10 5.36 -21.81
N PHE A 57 -10.39 5.67 -21.62
CA PHE A 57 -10.85 6.55 -20.56
C PHE A 57 -10.56 5.99 -19.16
N TYR A 58 -10.54 4.66 -18.99
CA TYR A 58 -10.11 4.04 -17.73
C TYR A 58 -8.65 4.37 -17.40
N TYR A 59 -7.75 4.24 -18.38
CA TYR A 59 -6.34 4.52 -18.20
C TYR A 59 -6.07 6.02 -18.03
N GLN A 60 -6.82 6.89 -18.71
CA GLN A 60 -6.74 8.34 -18.47
C GLN A 60 -7.21 8.69 -17.05
N ALA A 61 -8.29 8.06 -16.56
CA ALA A 61 -8.73 8.25 -15.18
C ALA A 61 -7.68 7.80 -14.16
N GLU A 62 -7.08 6.61 -14.34
CA GLU A 62 -5.98 6.16 -13.50
C GLU A 62 -4.78 7.12 -13.57
N PHE A 63 -4.40 7.56 -14.77
CA PHE A 63 -3.28 8.50 -14.94
C PHE A 63 -3.50 9.78 -14.14
N TYR A 64 -4.66 10.41 -14.27
CA TYR A 64 -4.95 11.62 -13.51
C TYR A 64 -5.15 11.39 -12.01
N PHE A 65 -5.55 10.18 -11.60
CA PHE A 65 -5.55 9.79 -10.19
C PHE A 65 -4.13 9.81 -9.60
N PHE A 66 -3.13 9.26 -10.31
CA PHE A 66 -1.73 9.27 -9.86
C PHE A 66 -1.09 10.68 -9.88
N TYR A 67 -1.70 11.64 -10.56
CA TYR A 67 -1.29 13.06 -10.56
C TYR A 67 -2.07 13.90 -9.54
N ALA A 68 -2.89 13.27 -8.69
CA ALA A 68 -3.84 13.95 -7.80
C ALA A 68 -4.81 14.94 -8.50
N GLU A 69 -5.00 14.83 -9.83
CA GLU A 69 -5.98 15.59 -10.61
C GLU A 69 -7.37 14.93 -10.51
N TYR A 70 -7.90 14.80 -9.28
CA TYR A 70 -9.06 13.95 -8.99
C TYR A 70 -10.34 14.33 -9.74
N LYS A 71 -10.61 15.64 -9.95
CA LYS A 71 -11.79 16.09 -10.73
C LYS A 71 -11.71 15.60 -12.18
N LYS A 72 -10.53 15.68 -12.78
CA LYS A 72 -10.29 15.25 -14.16
C LYS A 72 -10.35 13.73 -14.29
N ALA A 73 -9.77 13.03 -13.31
CA ALA A 73 -9.89 11.58 -13.21
C ALA A 73 -11.37 11.13 -13.10
N LEU A 74 -12.19 11.86 -12.32
CA LEU A 74 -13.61 11.58 -12.19
C LEU A 74 -14.37 11.74 -13.52
N ASN A 75 -14.09 12.81 -14.27
CA ASN A 75 -14.70 13.00 -15.59
C ASN A 75 -14.39 11.84 -16.54
N TYR A 76 -13.13 11.38 -16.59
CA TYR A 76 -12.75 10.25 -17.43
C TYR A 76 -13.35 8.92 -16.97
N ILE A 77 -13.44 8.67 -15.65
CA ILE A 77 -14.03 7.42 -15.17
C ILE A 77 -15.54 7.38 -15.41
N ASP A 78 -16.22 8.52 -15.40
CA ASP A 78 -17.63 8.62 -15.76
C ASP A 78 -17.85 8.30 -17.24
N LEU A 79 -17.07 8.89 -18.15
CA LEU A 79 -17.10 8.55 -19.59
C LEU A 79 -16.82 7.06 -19.85
N PHE A 80 -15.93 6.45 -19.06
CA PHE A 80 -15.69 5.01 -19.13
C PHE A 80 -16.91 4.20 -18.67
N LEU A 81 -17.50 4.55 -17.52
CA LEU A 81 -18.61 3.81 -16.92
C LEU A 81 -19.92 3.98 -17.69
N GLU A 82 -20.11 5.05 -18.47
CA GLU A 82 -21.22 5.17 -19.42
C GLU A 82 -21.23 4.01 -20.44
N LYS A 83 -20.06 3.55 -20.88
CA LYS A 83 -19.93 2.45 -21.84
C LYS A 83 -19.73 1.10 -21.17
N TYR A 84 -19.14 1.08 -19.98
CA TYR A 84 -18.85 -0.14 -19.25
C TYR A 84 -19.45 -0.12 -17.83
N PRO A 85 -20.78 0.00 -17.68
CA PRO A 85 -21.43 0.24 -16.38
C PRO A 85 -21.26 -0.90 -15.38
N LEU A 86 -20.99 -2.12 -15.84
CA LEU A 86 -20.74 -3.29 -14.99
C LEU A 86 -19.26 -3.48 -14.60
N ASN A 87 -18.36 -2.58 -15.01
CA ASN A 87 -16.95 -2.71 -14.69
C ASN A 87 -16.67 -2.37 -13.22
N ILE A 88 -16.41 -3.41 -12.42
CA ILE A 88 -16.14 -3.27 -10.97
C ILE A 88 -14.88 -2.44 -10.68
N ASP A 89 -13.81 -2.57 -11.46
CA ASP A 89 -12.58 -1.82 -11.20
C ASP A 89 -12.76 -0.32 -11.49
N GLY A 90 -13.55 0.02 -12.51
CA GLY A 90 -13.96 1.40 -12.80
C GLY A 90 -14.86 1.99 -11.71
N LYS A 91 -15.86 1.23 -11.23
CA LYS A 91 -16.70 1.65 -10.10
C LYS A 91 -15.86 1.89 -8.83
N LEU A 92 -14.92 1.00 -8.52
CA LEU A 92 -14.02 1.16 -7.37
C LEU A 92 -13.14 2.39 -7.48
N LEU A 93 -12.61 2.71 -8.66
CA LEU A 93 -11.84 3.94 -8.89
C LEU A 93 -12.73 5.18 -8.71
N LYS A 94 -13.97 5.17 -9.24
CA LYS A 94 -14.94 6.24 -9.03
C LYS A 94 -15.24 6.47 -7.56
N ILE A 95 -15.48 5.41 -6.79
CA ILE A 95 -15.71 5.48 -5.34
C ILE A 95 -14.53 6.13 -4.62
N GLN A 96 -13.30 5.73 -4.95
CA GLN A 96 -12.09 6.34 -4.38
C GLN A 96 -12.00 7.83 -4.72
N LEU A 97 -12.28 8.21 -5.96
CA LEU A 97 -12.27 9.61 -6.41
C LEU A 97 -13.33 10.46 -5.70
N LEU A 98 -14.56 9.95 -5.56
CA LEU A 98 -15.62 10.62 -4.81
C LEU A 98 -15.20 10.87 -3.36
N TYR A 99 -14.61 9.88 -2.71
CA TYR A 99 -14.11 10.02 -1.34
C TYR A 99 -13.00 11.08 -1.23
N LEU A 100 -12.02 11.06 -2.15
CA LEU A 100 -10.91 12.02 -2.18
C LEU A 100 -11.38 13.46 -2.51
N LEU A 101 -12.46 13.61 -3.27
CA LEU A 101 -13.09 14.91 -3.56
C LEU A 101 -14.00 15.42 -2.42
N GLY A 102 -14.15 14.65 -1.34
CA GLY A 102 -14.93 15.03 -0.16
C GLY A 102 -16.38 14.52 -0.14
N ASP A 103 -16.87 13.88 -1.22
CA ASP A 103 -18.20 13.28 -1.29
C ASP A 103 -18.22 11.88 -0.64
N LYS A 104 -17.91 11.85 0.66
CA LYS A 104 -17.76 10.61 1.45
C LYS A 104 -19.06 9.82 1.52
N THR A 105 -20.19 10.51 1.66
CA THR A 105 -21.52 9.88 1.75
C THR A 105 -21.85 9.09 0.47
N LYS A 106 -21.65 9.71 -0.70
CA LYS A 106 -21.90 9.03 -1.98
C LYS A 106 -20.91 7.91 -2.23
N ALA A 107 -19.63 8.12 -1.90
CA ALA A 107 -18.61 7.08 -2.03
C ALA A 107 -18.97 5.82 -1.22
N LEU A 108 -19.38 5.99 0.03
CA LEU A 108 -19.81 4.88 0.90
C LEU A 108 -21.08 4.22 0.38
N TYR A 109 -22.09 5.00 -0.02
CA TYR A 109 -23.34 4.47 -0.60
C TYR A 109 -23.08 3.58 -1.83
N GLU A 110 -22.27 4.05 -2.78
CA GLU A 110 -21.90 3.28 -3.97
C GLU A 110 -21.07 2.02 -3.62
N LEU A 111 -20.26 2.10 -2.56
CA LEU A 111 -19.47 0.98 -2.07
C LEU A 111 -20.34 -0.12 -1.41
N GLU A 112 -21.37 0.27 -0.68
CA GLU A 112 -22.34 -0.68 -0.12
C GLU A 112 -23.15 -1.36 -1.24
N LYS A 113 -23.54 -0.59 -2.27
CA LYS A 113 -24.25 -1.12 -3.44
C LYS A 113 -23.42 -2.15 -4.20
N ILE A 114 -22.18 -1.82 -4.55
CA ILE A 114 -21.31 -2.73 -5.32
C ILE A 114 -20.94 -3.99 -4.53
N GLN A 115 -20.89 -3.92 -3.20
CA GLN A 115 -20.68 -5.09 -2.34
C GLN A 115 -21.78 -6.13 -2.51
N GLN A 116 -23.03 -5.69 -2.68
CA GLN A 116 -24.16 -6.60 -2.89
C GLN A 116 -24.14 -7.24 -4.29
N GLU A 117 -23.56 -6.56 -5.27
CA GLU A 117 -23.40 -7.02 -6.66
C GLU A 117 -22.20 -7.96 -6.86
N SER A 118 -21.18 -7.92 -6.00
CA SER A 118 -19.88 -8.55 -6.25
C SER A 118 -19.20 -9.11 -5.01
N ASN A 119 -18.57 -10.29 -5.16
CA ASN A 119 -17.86 -10.99 -4.07
C ASN A 119 -16.38 -10.67 -3.99
N ARG A 120 -15.90 -9.66 -4.74
CA ARG A 120 -14.47 -9.35 -4.78
C ARG A 120 -14.01 -8.83 -3.40
N LEU A 121 -13.03 -9.49 -2.81
CA LEU A 121 -12.39 -9.08 -1.54
C LEU A 121 -11.88 -7.62 -1.56
N LYS A 122 -11.50 -7.10 -2.74
CA LYS A 122 -11.05 -5.71 -2.91
C LYS A 122 -12.12 -4.69 -2.47
N ILE A 123 -13.40 -5.03 -2.53
CA ILE A 123 -14.50 -4.18 -2.06
C ILE A 123 -14.43 -4.02 -0.53
N TRP A 124 -14.30 -5.13 0.20
CA TRP A 124 -14.15 -5.13 1.66
C TRP A 124 -12.88 -4.43 2.12
N MET A 125 -11.76 -4.66 1.42
CA MET A 125 -10.49 -3.97 1.67
C MET A 125 -10.60 -2.46 1.45
N LEU A 126 -11.35 -2.00 0.43
CA LEU A 126 -11.59 -0.58 0.25
C LEU A 126 -12.49 -0.04 1.36
N MET A 127 -13.56 -0.75 1.71
CA MET A 127 -14.50 -0.37 2.76
C MET A 127 -13.78 -0.17 4.10
N SER A 128 -12.89 -1.09 4.50
CA SER A 128 -12.12 -0.94 5.73
C SER A 128 -11.22 0.30 5.78
N LYS A 129 -10.80 0.81 4.61
CA LYS A 129 -10.00 2.05 4.54
C LYS A 129 -10.87 3.30 4.64
N LEU A 130 -12.08 3.25 4.07
CA LEU A 130 -12.98 4.40 4.00
C LEU A 130 -13.81 4.63 5.27
N VAL A 131 -14.02 3.60 6.11
CA VAL A 131 -14.72 3.73 7.40
C VAL A 131 -13.95 4.67 8.34
N ASN A 132 -14.61 5.69 8.88
CA ASN A 132 -14.08 6.67 9.82
C ASN A 132 -14.97 6.87 11.05
N THR A 133 -16.19 6.32 11.06
CA THR A 133 -17.12 6.46 12.19
C THR A 133 -17.65 5.11 12.67
N LYS A 134 -18.12 5.07 13.92
CA LYS A 134 -18.78 3.89 14.50
C LYS A 134 -20.04 3.49 13.72
N ILE A 135 -20.75 4.46 13.13
CA ILE A 135 -21.95 4.20 12.32
C ILE A 135 -21.58 3.47 11.03
N GLU A 136 -20.53 3.93 10.35
CA GLU A 136 -20.03 3.32 9.12
C GLU A 136 -19.47 1.91 9.39
N LEU A 137 -18.77 1.70 10.51
CA LEU A 137 -18.34 0.38 10.95
C LEU A 137 -19.54 -0.56 11.15
N LYS A 138 -20.58 -0.11 11.85
CA LYS A 138 -21.81 -0.89 12.06
C LYS A 138 -22.49 -1.27 10.75
N ASN A 139 -22.46 -0.42 9.74
CA ASN A 139 -22.96 -0.75 8.40
C ASN A 139 -22.12 -1.82 7.71
N MET A 140 -20.78 -1.73 7.80
CA MET A 140 -19.87 -2.77 7.31
C MET A 140 -20.14 -4.12 7.99
N GLU A 141 -20.39 -4.14 9.31
CA GLU A 141 -20.77 -5.36 10.04
C GLU A 141 -22.12 -5.93 9.56
N LYS A 142 -23.14 -5.09 9.36
CA LYS A 142 -24.44 -5.53 8.81
C LYS A 142 -24.29 -6.17 7.44
N LEU A 143 -23.46 -5.60 6.56
CA LEU A 143 -23.16 -6.20 5.26
C LEU A 143 -22.46 -7.55 5.43
N TYR A 144 -21.58 -7.68 6.42
CA TYR A 144 -20.86 -8.94 6.68
C TYR A 144 -21.82 -10.03 7.15
N LEU A 145 -22.77 -9.70 8.04
CA LEU A 145 -23.83 -10.63 8.47
C LEU A 145 -24.66 -11.14 7.28
N LYS A 146 -25.11 -10.24 6.39
CA LYS A 146 -25.80 -10.62 5.15
C LYS A 146 -24.93 -11.49 4.23
N TYR A 147 -23.61 -11.22 4.18
CA TYR A 147 -22.67 -11.98 3.37
C TYR A 147 -22.53 -13.43 3.89
N ILE A 148 -22.41 -13.63 5.20
CA ILE A 148 -22.21 -14.96 5.78
C ILE A 148 -23.45 -15.85 5.74
N GLU A 149 -24.66 -15.26 5.75
CA GLU A 149 -25.93 -15.97 5.52
C GLU A 149 -25.96 -16.59 4.12
N LYS A 150 -25.55 -15.82 3.11
CA LYS A 150 -25.63 -16.23 1.71
C LYS A 150 -24.46 -17.09 1.24
N LYS A 151 -23.29 -17.02 1.90
CA LYS A 151 -22.03 -17.56 1.34
C LYS A 151 -21.21 -18.36 2.34
N ARG A 152 -20.65 -19.47 1.87
CA ARG A 152 -19.94 -20.46 2.71
C ARG A 152 -18.41 -20.45 2.58
N ASN A 153 -17.81 -19.60 1.75
CA ASN A 153 -16.35 -19.60 1.59
C ASN A 153 -15.63 -19.11 2.85
N ILE A 154 -15.01 -20.05 3.56
CA ILE A 154 -14.32 -19.82 4.84
C ILE A 154 -13.11 -18.89 4.72
N SER A 155 -12.30 -19.05 3.67
CA SER A 155 -11.11 -18.23 3.45
C SER A 155 -11.49 -16.76 3.24
N THR A 156 -12.56 -16.51 2.48
CA THR A 156 -13.09 -15.16 2.28
C THR A 156 -13.65 -14.58 3.57
N LYS A 157 -14.33 -15.38 4.41
CA LYS A 157 -14.83 -14.93 5.72
C LYS A 157 -13.69 -14.44 6.61
N ILE A 158 -12.61 -15.21 6.72
CA ILE A 158 -11.42 -14.85 7.50
C ILE A 158 -10.83 -13.52 7.02
N GLU A 159 -10.65 -13.36 5.71
CA GLU A 159 -10.10 -12.11 5.16
C GLU A 159 -11.03 -10.91 5.40
N ILE A 160 -12.35 -11.08 5.28
CA ILE A 160 -13.31 -10.01 5.59
C ILE A 160 -13.24 -9.62 7.07
N GLN A 161 -13.18 -10.60 7.98
CA GLN A 161 -13.05 -10.32 9.42
C GLN A 161 -11.76 -9.58 9.75
N LYS A 162 -10.65 -9.89 9.06
CA LYS A 162 -9.40 -9.11 9.19
C LYS A 162 -9.59 -7.67 8.73
N TYR A 163 -10.30 -7.44 7.62
CA TYR A 163 -10.61 -6.07 7.16
C TYR A 163 -11.51 -5.31 8.14
N ILE A 164 -12.54 -5.95 8.71
CA ILE A 164 -13.39 -5.34 9.75
C ILE A 164 -12.55 -5.00 10.98
N SER A 165 -11.67 -5.91 11.42
CA SER A 165 -10.75 -5.66 12.53
C SER A 165 -9.85 -4.45 12.29
N SER A 166 -9.26 -4.33 11.10
CA SER A 166 -8.48 -3.14 10.71
C SER A 166 -9.31 -1.86 10.69
N ALA A 167 -10.55 -1.91 10.19
CA ALA A 167 -11.45 -0.76 10.16
C ALA A 167 -11.77 -0.28 11.58
N ALA A 168 -12.13 -1.22 12.47
CA ALA A 168 -12.43 -0.96 13.87
C ALA A 168 -11.24 -0.38 14.64
N ALA A 169 -10.04 -0.95 14.46
CA ALA A 169 -8.81 -0.43 15.06
C ALA A 169 -8.51 1.02 14.59
N SER A 170 -8.75 1.33 13.32
CA SER A 170 -8.51 2.69 12.77
C SER A 170 -9.39 3.79 13.37
N ILE A 171 -10.49 3.41 14.05
CA ILE A 171 -11.39 4.32 14.78
C ILE A 171 -11.39 4.04 16.28
N GLU A 172 -10.36 3.35 16.77
CA GLU A 172 -10.11 3.03 18.18
C GLU A 172 -11.23 2.19 18.86
N ALA A 173 -12.00 1.45 18.06
CA ALA A 173 -12.98 0.45 18.52
C ALA A 173 -12.30 -0.91 18.75
N TYR A 174 -11.35 -0.95 19.70
CA TYR A 174 -10.46 -2.09 19.91
C TYR A 174 -11.16 -3.37 20.36
N ASP A 175 -12.27 -3.24 21.09
CA ASP A 175 -13.12 -4.37 21.50
C ASP A 175 -13.71 -5.11 20.29
N ILE A 176 -14.24 -4.36 19.32
CA ILE A 176 -14.75 -4.90 18.06
C ILE A 176 -13.59 -5.45 17.22
N ALA A 177 -12.48 -4.70 17.14
CA ALA A 177 -11.30 -5.12 16.39
C ALA A 177 -10.77 -6.47 16.87
N GLU A 178 -10.67 -6.65 18.19
CA GLU A 178 -10.24 -7.88 18.83
C GLU A 178 -11.24 -9.02 18.62
N HIS A 179 -12.55 -8.76 18.76
CA HIS A 179 -13.59 -9.75 18.54
C HIS A 179 -13.49 -10.41 17.16
N TYR A 180 -13.44 -9.60 16.10
CA TYR A 180 -13.35 -10.13 14.73
C TYR A 180 -12.03 -10.85 14.48
N LEU A 181 -10.93 -10.34 15.01
CA LEU A 181 -9.62 -10.95 14.82
C LEU A 181 -9.52 -12.31 15.51
N LYS A 182 -9.99 -12.42 16.76
CA LYS A 182 -10.09 -13.70 17.49
C LYS A 182 -10.94 -14.72 16.75
N ASN A 183 -12.12 -14.31 16.27
CA ASN A 183 -12.99 -15.19 15.50
C ASN A 183 -12.31 -15.67 14.22
N SER A 184 -11.62 -14.78 13.52
CA SER A 184 -10.91 -15.13 12.29
C SER A 184 -9.76 -16.11 12.54
N LEU A 185 -9.10 -16.02 13.70
CA LEU A 185 -8.03 -16.93 14.11
C LEU A 185 -8.58 -18.33 14.43
N LYS A 186 -9.67 -18.41 15.21
CA LYS A 186 -10.38 -19.66 15.50
C LYS A 186 -10.79 -20.39 14.21
N LEU A 187 -11.30 -19.65 13.22
CA LEU A 187 -11.65 -20.22 11.92
C LEU A 187 -10.41 -20.68 11.15
N HIS A 188 -9.32 -19.92 11.19
CA HIS A 188 -8.09 -20.26 10.49
C HIS A 188 -7.47 -21.56 11.03
N GLU A 189 -7.41 -21.71 12.36
CA GLU A 189 -6.92 -22.91 13.05
C GLU A 189 -7.80 -24.12 12.75
N LYS A 190 -9.12 -23.98 12.89
CA LYS A 190 -10.08 -25.06 12.64
C LYS A 190 -9.97 -25.67 11.23
N PHE A 191 -9.64 -24.86 10.23
CA PHE A 191 -9.60 -25.29 8.83
C PHE A 191 -8.18 -25.45 8.27
N SER A 192 -7.13 -25.32 9.10
CA SER A 192 -5.72 -25.54 8.72
C SER A 192 -5.34 -24.86 7.40
N LEU A 193 -5.79 -23.62 7.19
CA LEU A 193 -5.66 -22.97 5.90
C LEU A 193 -4.20 -22.56 5.63
N LYS A 194 -3.59 -23.11 4.57
CA LYS A 194 -2.27 -22.64 4.12
C LYS A 194 -2.38 -21.25 3.51
N ASN A 195 -1.53 -20.32 3.95
CA ASN A 195 -1.38 -19.01 3.30
C ASN A 195 -0.65 -19.19 1.95
N THR A 196 -1.35 -18.98 0.85
CA THR A 196 -0.83 -19.24 -0.51
C THR A 196 -0.49 -17.98 -1.32
N LYS A 197 -0.79 -16.78 -0.83
CA LYS A 197 -0.55 -15.54 -1.58
C LYS A 197 0.86 -15.00 -1.34
N LYS A 198 1.75 -15.21 -2.31
CA LYS A 198 3.03 -14.51 -2.39
C LYS A 198 2.78 -13.03 -2.70
N LYS A 199 3.29 -12.13 -1.86
CA LYS A 199 3.29 -10.68 -2.14
C LYS A 199 4.15 -10.40 -3.38
N TYR A 200 3.75 -9.41 -4.16
CA TYR A 200 4.51 -9.00 -5.33
C TYR A 200 5.65 -8.07 -4.91
N PHE A 201 6.88 -8.44 -5.24
CA PHE A 201 8.04 -7.57 -5.14
C PHE A 201 9.03 -7.95 -6.25
N SER A 202 9.48 -6.95 -7.00
CA SER A 202 10.52 -7.11 -8.02
C SER A 202 11.59 -6.08 -7.76
N LYS A 203 12.85 -6.53 -7.69
CA LYS A 203 14.01 -5.66 -7.43
C LYS A 203 14.13 -4.53 -8.43
N TYR A 204 13.85 -4.81 -9.71
CA TYR A 204 13.84 -3.80 -10.77
C TYR A 204 12.73 -2.76 -10.57
N ASP A 205 11.53 -3.20 -10.23
CA ASP A 205 10.42 -2.27 -9.94
C ASP A 205 10.70 -1.47 -8.65
N ALA A 206 11.32 -2.07 -7.65
CA ALA A 206 11.69 -1.41 -6.40
C ALA A 206 12.74 -0.32 -6.64
N LEU A 207 13.76 -0.59 -7.46
CA LEU A 207 14.76 0.41 -7.85
C LEU A 207 14.11 1.59 -8.57
N ILE A 208 13.22 1.36 -9.55
CA ILE A 208 12.47 2.45 -10.21
C ILE A 208 11.68 3.27 -9.20
N ALA A 209 10.98 2.61 -8.28
CA ALA A 209 10.18 3.30 -7.27
C ALA A 209 11.05 4.16 -6.32
N LEU A 210 12.26 3.68 -5.98
CA LEU A 210 13.23 4.41 -5.17
C LEU A 210 13.88 5.59 -5.92
N GLU A 211 14.13 5.46 -7.23
CA GLU A 211 14.62 6.55 -8.09
C GLU A 211 13.57 7.66 -8.27
N ASP A 212 12.31 7.28 -8.52
CA ASP A 212 11.20 8.22 -8.57
C ASP A 212 11.02 8.94 -7.23
N LEU A 213 11.15 8.21 -6.11
CA LEU A 213 11.12 8.80 -4.77
C LEU A 213 12.25 9.81 -4.59
N SER A 214 13.49 9.44 -4.97
CA SER A 214 14.64 10.33 -4.90
C SER A 214 14.46 11.60 -5.72
N SER A 215 13.82 11.50 -6.89
CA SER A 215 13.53 12.67 -7.73
C SER A 215 12.61 13.67 -7.02
N VAL A 216 11.61 13.19 -6.27
CA VAL A 216 10.74 14.06 -5.46
C VAL A 216 11.52 14.75 -4.35
N PHE A 217 12.25 13.99 -3.53
CA PHE A 217 13.01 14.53 -2.40
C PHE A 217 14.08 15.53 -2.85
N ASN A 218 14.82 15.21 -3.92
CA ASN A 218 15.83 16.11 -4.49
C ASN A 218 15.23 17.42 -5.00
N SER A 219 14.03 17.39 -5.60
CA SER A 219 13.36 18.60 -6.08
C SER A 219 13.00 19.59 -4.97
N LEU A 220 12.89 19.11 -3.74
CA LEU A 220 12.63 19.90 -2.54
C LEU A 220 13.90 20.13 -1.69
N ASN A 221 15.07 19.65 -2.14
CA ASN A 221 16.31 19.66 -1.37
C ASN A 221 16.20 18.98 0.02
N ILE A 222 15.34 17.96 0.14
CA ILE A 222 15.14 17.19 1.36
C ILE A 222 15.98 15.91 1.32
N LYS A 223 16.67 15.60 2.42
CA LYS A 223 17.43 14.36 2.55
C LYS A 223 16.56 13.29 3.20
N PHE A 224 16.16 12.29 2.42
CA PHE A 224 15.72 11.01 2.98
C PHE A 224 16.88 10.03 3.06
N PHE A 225 16.75 9.02 3.91
CA PHE A 225 17.74 7.97 4.10
C PHE A 225 17.08 6.59 4.04
N LEU A 226 17.84 5.57 3.67
CA LEU A 226 17.39 4.18 3.75
C LEU A 226 17.20 3.82 5.22
N ALA A 227 16.09 3.15 5.53
CA ALA A 227 15.78 2.69 6.89
C ALA A 227 15.47 1.19 6.91
N SER A 228 15.36 0.61 8.11
CA SER A 228 14.83 -0.73 8.36
C SER A 228 15.33 -1.80 7.38
N GLY A 229 14.43 -2.58 6.76
CA GLY A 229 14.80 -3.71 5.90
C GLY A 229 15.55 -3.31 4.64
N THR A 230 15.28 -2.10 4.12
CA THR A 230 15.99 -1.57 2.96
C THR A 230 17.44 -1.21 3.28
N PHE A 231 17.70 -0.57 4.43
CA PHE A 231 19.07 -0.26 4.85
C PHE A 231 19.85 -1.52 5.23
N LEU A 232 19.22 -2.47 5.93
CA LEU A 232 19.81 -3.77 6.21
C LEU A 232 20.20 -4.51 4.93
N GLY A 233 19.33 -4.51 3.91
CA GLY A 233 19.62 -5.08 2.59
C GLY A 233 20.80 -4.38 1.90
N CYS A 234 20.84 -3.05 1.93
CA CYS A 234 21.94 -2.26 1.39
C CYS A 234 23.30 -2.63 2.02
N ILE A 235 23.36 -2.76 3.34
CA ILE A 235 24.61 -3.08 4.03
C ILE A 235 24.99 -4.56 3.86
N ARG A 236 24.08 -5.48 4.19
CA ARG A 236 24.36 -6.91 4.30
C ARG A 236 24.34 -7.65 2.97
N GLU A 237 23.36 -7.38 2.12
CA GLU A 237 23.09 -8.16 0.90
C GLU A 237 23.53 -7.42 -0.37
N LYS A 238 23.90 -6.14 -0.25
CA LYS A 238 24.13 -5.23 -1.38
C LYS A 238 22.94 -5.25 -2.36
N ASN A 239 21.75 -5.50 -1.82
CA ASN A 239 20.53 -5.76 -2.56
C ASN A 239 19.30 -5.65 -1.63
N PHE A 240 18.09 -5.63 -2.19
CA PHE A 240 16.87 -5.78 -1.40
C PHE A 240 16.77 -7.19 -0.78
N ILE A 241 16.29 -7.25 0.46
CA ILE A 241 16.08 -8.50 1.20
C ILE A 241 15.00 -9.32 0.49
N SER A 242 15.27 -10.61 0.24
CA SER A 242 14.40 -11.47 -0.59
C SER A 242 13.01 -11.77 0.02
N ASN A 243 12.87 -11.65 1.34
CA ASN A 243 11.63 -11.88 2.08
C ASN A 243 10.93 -10.59 2.50
N ASP A 244 11.48 -9.44 2.12
CA ASP A 244 10.89 -8.13 2.33
C ASP A 244 10.14 -7.69 1.06
N TYR A 245 9.01 -6.99 1.23
CA TYR A 245 8.09 -6.70 0.13
C TYR A 245 7.74 -5.21 0.01
N ASP A 246 8.51 -4.37 0.70
CA ASP A 246 8.36 -2.93 0.80
C ASP A 246 9.73 -2.26 0.71
N ILE A 247 9.71 -0.96 0.43
CA ILE A 247 10.87 -0.08 0.55
C ILE A 247 10.67 0.72 1.83
N ASP A 248 11.68 0.73 2.69
CA ASP A 248 11.69 1.46 3.95
C ASP A 248 12.65 2.64 3.84
N VAL A 249 12.15 3.84 4.07
CA VAL A 249 12.97 5.05 4.14
C VAL A 249 12.60 5.90 5.34
N GLY A 250 13.56 6.67 5.83
CA GLY A 250 13.36 7.67 6.88
C GLY A 250 13.46 9.09 6.35
N VAL A 251 12.71 9.98 6.98
CA VAL A 251 12.81 11.44 6.85
C VAL A 251 12.74 12.04 8.25
N TRP A 252 13.49 13.10 8.50
CA TRP A 252 13.42 13.82 9.77
C TRP A 252 12.10 14.60 9.90
N GLU A 253 11.58 14.76 11.12
CA GLU A 253 10.33 15.48 11.38
C GLU A 253 10.36 16.91 10.81
N GLU A 254 11.47 17.63 10.97
CA GLU A 254 11.63 19.00 10.46
C GLU A 254 11.51 19.11 8.94
N ASP A 255 11.82 18.03 8.22
CA ASP A 255 11.76 17.95 6.76
C ASP A 255 10.41 17.38 6.27
N PHE A 256 9.59 16.85 7.17
CA PHE A 256 8.32 16.23 6.83
C PHE A 256 7.21 17.28 6.71
N SER A 257 7.18 17.97 5.57
CA SER A 257 6.29 19.09 5.31
C SER A 257 5.02 18.71 4.51
N ASN A 258 4.05 19.63 4.45
CA ASN A 258 2.89 19.45 3.57
C ASN A 258 3.28 19.56 2.08
N GLU A 259 4.31 20.35 1.78
CA GLU A 259 4.88 20.49 0.44
C GLU A 259 5.45 19.16 -0.05
N LEU A 260 6.14 18.40 0.82
CA LEU A 260 6.61 17.04 0.50
C LEU A 260 5.43 16.12 0.16
N LYS A 261 4.34 16.16 0.95
CA LYS A 261 3.14 15.35 0.70
C LYS A 261 2.52 15.67 -0.67
N ILE A 262 2.34 16.95 -0.95
CA ILE A 262 1.78 17.42 -2.22
C ILE A 262 2.68 16.99 -3.39
N ALA A 263 4.00 17.16 -3.26
CA ALA A 263 4.95 16.76 -4.29
C ALA A 263 4.90 15.24 -4.56
N LEU A 264 4.82 14.42 -3.52
CA LEU A 264 4.67 12.97 -3.65
C LEU A 264 3.37 12.59 -4.38
N GLU A 265 2.24 13.19 -3.99
CA GLU A 265 0.92 12.91 -4.61
C GLU A 265 0.81 13.39 -6.06
N GLN A 266 1.46 14.50 -6.41
CA GLN A 266 1.42 15.08 -7.74
C GLN A 266 2.53 14.56 -8.67
N TYR A 267 3.46 13.74 -8.16
CA TYR A 267 4.55 13.21 -8.95
C TYR A 267 4.07 12.27 -10.07
N GLY A 268 2.83 11.76 -10.06
CA GLY A 268 2.29 11.04 -11.22
C GLY A 268 2.61 9.55 -11.26
N THR A 269 3.40 9.02 -10.33
CA THR A 269 3.69 7.58 -10.20
C THR A 269 3.43 7.03 -8.80
N PHE A 270 3.07 7.88 -7.83
CA PHE A 270 2.71 7.48 -6.47
C PHE A 270 1.26 7.82 -6.15
N TYR A 271 0.70 7.12 -5.18
CA TYR A 271 -0.46 7.58 -4.44
C TYR A 271 -0.33 7.18 -2.97
N ILE A 272 -0.97 7.94 -2.07
CA ILE A 272 -1.00 7.62 -0.65
C ILE A 272 -1.89 6.39 -0.43
N HIS A 273 -1.28 5.29 -0.03
CA HIS A 273 -1.93 3.99 0.15
C HIS A 273 -2.70 3.90 1.47
N ASP A 274 -2.17 4.50 2.52
CA ASP A 274 -2.74 4.50 3.87
C ASP A 274 -2.49 5.86 4.54
N PRO A 275 -3.43 6.82 4.43
CA PRO A 275 -3.25 8.16 5.00
C PRO A 275 -3.44 8.19 6.53
N LYS A 276 -3.91 7.10 7.13
CA LYS A 276 -4.21 7.04 8.59
C LYS A 276 -3.05 6.52 9.42
N TRP A 277 -1.98 6.06 8.77
CA TRP A 277 -0.84 5.51 9.48
C TRP A 277 -0.12 6.61 10.25
N LYS A 278 -0.07 6.49 11.58
CA LYS A 278 0.50 7.51 12.47
C LYS A 278 2.04 7.60 12.40
N GLY A 279 2.72 6.61 11.83
CA GLY A 279 4.18 6.54 11.77
C GLY A 279 4.85 7.27 10.61
N GLY A 280 4.05 7.81 9.69
CA GLY A 280 4.53 8.51 8.50
C GLY A 280 3.57 8.36 7.34
N ILE A 281 4.08 8.02 6.15
CA ILE A 281 3.25 7.84 4.96
C ILE A 281 3.56 6.50 4.30
N LYS A 282 2.50 5.74 4.01
CA LYS A 282 2.60 4.57 3.13
C LYS A 282 2.24 4.98 1.71
N LEU A 283 3.21 4.95 0.82
CA LEU A 283 2.99 5.15 -0.61
C LEU A 283 2.83 3.82 -1.31
N LYS A 284 2.15 3.87 -2.45
CA LYS A 284 2.23 2.80 -3.43
C LYS A 284 2.59 3.40 -4.78
N HIS A 285 3.68 2.90 -5.34
CA HIS A 285 4.08 3.24 -6.70
C HIS A 285 3.17 2.52 -7.71
N ILE A 286 2.94 3.13 -8.87
CA ILE A 286 2.06 2.62 -9.94
C ILE A 286 2.47 1.22 -10.43
N ASN A 287 3.76 0.90 -10.29
CA ASN A 287 4.31 -0.41 -10.65
C ASN A 287 3.98 -1.51 -9.61
N GLY A 288 3.38 -1.15 -8.48
CA GLY A 288 2.89 -2.06 -7.44
C GLY A 288 3.71 -2.12 -6.16
N ILE A 289 4.91 -1.53 -6.14
CA ILE A 289 5.79 -1.50 -4.95
C ILE A 289 5.20 -0.60 -3.87
N LEU A 290 5.26 -1.07 -2.63
CA LEU A 290 4.90 -0.30 -1.44
C LEU A 290 6.16 0.38 -0.89
N ILE A 291 6.01 1.60 -0.40
CA ILE A 291 7.08 2.38 0.23
C ILE A 291 6.54 2.90 1.56
N ASP A 292 7.21 2.57 2.65
CA ASP A 292 6.97 3.11 3.97
C ASP A 292 7.98 4.25 4.21
N ILE A 293 7.48 5.48 4.31
CA ILE A 293 8.27 6.66 4.70
C ILE A 293 8.04 6.91 6.19
N PHE A 294 9.03 6.59 7.02
CA PHE A 294 8.99 6.76 8.47
C PHE A 294 9.45 8.16 8.88
N ILE A 295 8.64 8.84 9.69
CA ILE A 295 9.04 10.10 10.32
C ILE A 295 9.95 9.79 11.51
N HIS A 296 11.14 10.38 11.53
CA HIS A 296 12.13 10.25 12.59
C HIS A 296 12.15 11.51 13.45
N TYR A 297 11.90 11.33 14.75
CA TYR A 297 11.83 12.37 15.76
C TYR A 297 13.11 12.37 16.59
N LYS A 298 13.71 13.54 16.80
CA LYS A 298 14.88 13.68 17.67
C LYS A 298 14.47 13.66 19.15
N ASP A 299 15.25 12.98 19.98
CA ASP A 299 15.05 12.86 21.43
C ASP A 299 16.41 12.85 22.14
N GLY A 300 16.97 14.05 22.35
CA GLY A 300 18.31 14.23 22.89
C GLY A 300 19.39 13.57 22.04
N CYS A 301 20.12 12.60 22.62
CA CYS A 301 21.16 11.83 21.93
C CYS A 301 20.61 10.63 21.12
N LYS A 302 19.29 10.44 21.13
CA LYS A 302 18.59 9.39 20.39
C LYS A 302 17.63 10.02 19.38
N HIS A 303 17.10 9.16 18.53
CA HIS A 303 15.92 9.45 17.74
C HIS A 303 15.00 8.24 17.78
N TYR A 304 13.74 8.44 17.40
CA TYR A 304 12.80 7.34 17.26
C TYR A 304 11.90 7.53 16.05
N HIS A 305 11.35 6.42 15.56
CA HIS A 305 10.23 6.43 14.63
C HIS A 305 9.11 5.54 15.16
N LEU A 306 7.90 5.76 14.64
CA LEU A 306 6.68 5.17 15.19
C LEU A 306 6.16 4.03 14.32
N GLY A 307 5.79 2.94 14.97
CA GLY A 307 4.88 1.92 14.44
C GLY A 307 3.45 2.17 14.92
N SER A 308 2.56 1.22 14.67
CA SER A 308 1.20 1.26 15.23
C SER A 308 1.17 0.99 16.73
N ALA A 309 2.11 0.18 17.24
CA ALA A 309 2.12 -0.31 18.62
C ALA A 309 3.37 0.11 19.43
N VAL A 310 4.50 0.32 18.74
CA VAL A 310 5.82 0.54 19.36
C VAL A 310 6.52 1.76 18.80
N LYS A 311 7.42 2.33 19.59
CA LYS A 311 8.44 3.29 19.14
C LYS A 311 9.77 2.54 19.03
N TRP A 312 10.47 2.68 17.92
CA TRP A 312 11.82 2.13 17.78
C TRP A 312 12.84 3.24 18.02
N TYR A 313 13.66 3.09 19.06
CA TYR A 313 14.68 4.07 19.42
C TYR A 313 16.04 3.71 18.83
N ASN A 314 16.77 4.68 18.34
CA ASN A 314 18.13 4.49 17.88
C ASN A 314 19.01 5.62 18.42
N SER A 315 20.30 5.35 18.58
CA SER A 315 21.26 6.44 18.81
C SER A 315 21.32 7.30 17.55
N THR A 316 21.51 8.62 17.71
CA THR A 316 21.58 9.54 16.56
C THR A 316 22.96 9.53 15.94
N PHE A 317 23.03 9.41 14.60
CA PHE A 317 24.28 9.38 13.84
C PHE A 317 24.20 10.31 12.63
N ASP A 318 25.37 10.70 12.13
CA ASP A 318 25.48 11.39 10.86
C ASP A 318 25.02 10.51 9.70
N LEU A 319 24.53 11.14 8.65
CA LEU A 319 24.18 10.48 7.40
C LEU A 319 25.34 10.58 6.41
N ILE A 320 25.69 9.46 5.78
CA ILE A 320 26.61 9.40 4.64
C ILE A 320 25.93 8.71 3.45
N LYS A 321 26.52 8.87 2.26
CA LYS A 321 26.03 8.20 1.06
C LYS A 321 26.56 6.79 0.95
N TYR A 322 25.70 5.87 0.55
CA TYR A 322 26.02 4.49 0.20
C TYR A 322 25.64 4.23 -1.25
N ASP A 323 26.49 3.50 -1.98
CA ASP A 323 26.07 2.89 -3.24
C ASP A 323 25.09 1.75 -2.96
N PHE A 324 23.92 1.84 -3.56
CA PHE A 324 22.90 0.80 -3.52
C PHE A 324 22.35 0.61 -4.92
N LEU A 325 22.76 -0.50 -5.55
CA LEU A 325 22.36 -0.88 -6.91
C LEU A 325 22.72 0.19 -7.97
N GLY A 326 23.90 0.82 -7.84
CA GLY A 326 24.43 1.80 -8.80
C GLY A 326 23.88 3.22 -8.63
N LYS A 327 23.24 3.50 -7.51
CA LYS A 327 22.73 4.82 -7.12
C LYS A 327 23.14 5.14 -5.70
N GLU A 328 23.33 6.43 -5.40
CA GLU A 328 23.70 6.89 -4.06
C GLU A 328 22.47 7.23 -3.22
N TYR A 329 22.40 6.71 -2.00
CA TYR A 329 21.36 7.06 -1.02
C TYR A 329 21.99 7.32 0.34
N PHE A 330 21.37 8.20 1.13
CA PHE A 330 21.80 8.41 2.51
C PHE A 330 21.47 7.20 3.39
N GLY A 331 22.33 6.95 4.36
CA GLY A 331 22.12 6.01 5.45
C GLY A 331 22.99 6.40 6.64
N PHE A 332 22.79 5.77 7.79
CA PHE A 332 23.56 6.10 8.99
C PHE A 332 25.03 5.71 8.86
N LYS A 333 25.94 6.62 9.23
CA LYS A 333 27.40 6.41 9.19
C LYS A 333 27.82 5.25 10.08
N GLU A 334 27.31 5.21 11.30
CA GLU A 334 27.53 4.14 12.27
C GLU A 334 26.54 2.98 12.04
N TYR A 335 26.54 2.44 10.81
CA TYR A 335 25.58 1.43 10.38
C TYR A 335 25.60 0.17 11.25
N ASP A 336 26.77 -0.21 11.78
CA ASP A 336 26.89 -1.42 12.61
C ASP A 336 26.12 -1.28 13.90
N ARG A 337 26.24 -0.13 14.59
CA ARG A 337 25.49 0.16 15.81
C ARG A 337 24.01 0.35 15.51
N TYR A 338 23.66 1.11 14.47
CA TYR A 338 22.26 1.30 14.07
C TYR A 338 21.57 -0.06 13.82
N LEU A 339 22.15 -0.92 12.98
CA LEU A 339 21.59 -2.23 12.69
C LEU A 339 21.59 -3.17 13.90
N SER A 340 22.58 -3.06 14.79
CA SER A 340 22.61 -3.84 16.04
C SER A 340 21.50 -3.44 17.00
N GLU A 341 21.19 -2.15 17.10
CA GLU A 341 20.06 -1.64 17.90
C GLU A 341 18.72 -2.15 17.35
N ASN A 342 18.56 -2.24 16.02
CA ASN A 342 17.33 -2.73 15.40
C ASN A 342 17.18 -4.26 15.39
N TYR A 343 18.26 -5.03 15.23
CA TYR A 343 18.19 -6.45 14.91
C TYR A 343 19.03 -7.37 15.81
N GLY A 344 19.83 -6.83 16.73
CA GLY A 344 20.85 -7.61 17.45
C GLY A 344 21.97 -8.06 16.51
N ASP A 345 22.18 -9.36 16.36
CA ASP A 345 23.15 -9.89 15.38
C ASP A 345 22.58 -9.83 13.95
N TRP A 346 22.59 -8.62 13.39
CA TRP A 346 22.02 -8.31 12.08
C TRP A 346 22.72 -9.03 10.92
N ARG A 347 23.94 -9.55 11.13
CA ARG A 347 24.70 -10.27 10.10
C ARG A 347 24.10 -11.63 9.81
N ILE A 348 23.40 -12.24 10.77
CA ILE A 348 22.76 -13.55 10.62
C ILE A 348 21.29 -13.36 10.21
N PRO A 349 20.88 -13.85 9.02
CA PRO A 349 19.49 -13.71 8.57
C PRO A 349 18.49 -14.48 9.46
N LYS A 350 17.49 -13.77 10.00
CA LYS A 350 16.38 -14.38 10.76
C LYS A 350 15.15 -14.61 9.86
N LYS A 351 14.82 -15.88 9.60
CA LYS A 351 13.74 -16.26 8.65
C LYS A 351 12.33 -15.83 9.08
N ASN A 352 12.06 -15.74 10.37
CA ASN A 352 10.74 -15.41 10.93
C ASN A 352 10.86 -14.16 11.83
N PHE A 353 11.46 -13.10 11.29
CA PHE A 353 11.60 -11.84 12.00
C PHE A 353 10.25 -11.13 12.12
N ASP A 354 9.92 -10.66 13.31
CA ASP A 354 8.79 -9.79 13.60
C ASP A 354 9.31 -8.43 14.11
N ASN A 355 9.00 -7.38 13.37
CA ASN A 355 9.51 -6.04 13.61
C ASN A 355 9.02 -5.40 14.93
N ILE A 356 8.06 -6.01 15.62
CA ILE A 356 7.58 -5.53 16.93
C ILE A 356 8.14 -6.40 18.06
N LEU A 357 8.23 -7.72 17.85
CA LEU A 357 8.62 -8.68 18.88
C LEU A 357 10.12 -8.94 18.93
N ASP A 358 10.83 -8.80 17.81
CA ASP A 358 12.23 -9.20 17.68
C ASP A 358 13.21 -8.02 17.65
N THR A 359 12.72 -6.78 17.58
CA THR A 359 13.55 -5.56 17.57
C THR A 359 13.93 -5.18 19.01
N PRO A 360 15.22 -5.23 19.40
CA PRO A 360 15.64 -4.91 20.77
C PRO A 360 15.35 -3.47 21.19
N ASN A 361 15.22 -2.57 20.23
CA ASN A 361 14.99 -1.15 20.45
C ASN A 361 13.51 -0.72 20.47
N ALA A 362 12.57 -1.67 20.44
CA ALA A 362 11.14 -1.35 20.49
C ALA A 362 10.67 -1.09 21.92
N VAL A 363 9.92 0.00 22.10
CA VAL A 363 9.19 0.34 23.32
C VAL A 363 7.70 0.39 23.01
N ILE A 364 6.89 -0.42 23.69
CA ILE A 364 5.43 -0.44 23.52
C ILE A 364 4.84 0.87 24.04
N PHE A 365 4.05 1.55 23.21
CA PHE A 365 3.31 2.75 23.60
C PHE A 365 1.80 2.62 23.39
N ASN A 366 1.35 1.62 22.63
CA ASN A 366 -0.07 1.32 22.44
C ASN A 366 -0.32 -0.17 22.66
N GLU A 367 -0.76 -0.51 23.87
CA GLU A 367 -1.03 -1.89 24.29
C GLU A 367 -2.15 -2.56 23.49
N GLN A 368 -3.16 -1.80 23.06
CA GLN A 368 -4.28 -2.35 22.29
C GLN A 368 -3.84 -2.76 20.89
N GLU A 369 -3.07 -1.92 20.20
CA GLU A 369 -2.47 -2.28 18.90
C GLU A 369 -1.43 -3.39 19.04
N TYR A 370 -0.65 -3.40 20.13
CA TYR A 370 0.28 -4.48 20.43
C TYR A 370 -0.46 -5.82 20.57
N LYS A 371 -1.58 -5.85 21.31
CA LYS A 371 -2.44 -7.03 21.45
C LYS A 371 -3.01 -7.50 20.11
N LEU A 372 -3.49 -6.58 19.27
CA LEU A 372 -3.95 -6.92 17.92
C LEU A 372 -2.82 -7.47 17.05
N HIS A 373 -1.61 -6.93 17.16
CA HIS A 373 -0.42 -7.45 16.47
C HIS A 373 -0.10 -8.88 16.90
N LEU A 374 -0.16 -9.20 18.20
CA LEU A 374 0.03 -10.57 18.70
C LEU A 374 -0.96 -11.54 18.03
N TYR A 375 -2.25 -11.22 17.96
CA TYR A 375 -3.22 -12.04 17.24
C TYR A 375 -2.89 -12.19 15.75
N ARG A 376 -2.45 -11.11 15.08
CA ARG A 376 -2.02 -11.15 13.67
C ARG A 376 -0.81 -12.06 13.48
N SER A 377 0.11 -12.13 14.44
CA SER A 377 1.33 -12.94 14.38
C SER A 377 1.05 -14.45 14.36
N PHE A 378 -0.03 -14.92 15.01
CA PHE A 378 -0.42 -16.34 15.01
C PHE A 378 -0.80 -16.85 13.60
N PHE A 379 -1.39 -16.00 12.75
CA PHE A 379 -1.64 -16.36 11.34
C PHE A 379 -0.35 -16.59 10.53
N LYS A 380 0.79 -16.04 10.97
CA LYS A 380 2.08 -16.26 10.32
C LYS A 380 2.72 -17.55 10.81
N LYS A 381 2.65 -17.85 12.12
CA LYS A 381 3.29 -19.01 12.75
C LYS A 381 2.63 -20.34 12.34
N ASN A 382 1.30 -20.42 12.24
CA ASN A 382 0.56 -21.67 11.94
C ASN A 382 0.60 -22.11 10.45
N THR A 383 1.49 -21.53 9.64
CA THR A 383 1.55 -21.80 8.18
C THR A 383 2.73 -22.65 7.74
N LYS A 384 3.57 -23.09 8.69
CA LYS A 384 4.78 -23.86 8.42
C LYS A 384 4.82 -25.10 9.32
N VAL A 385 4.05 -26.12 8.93
CA VAL A 385 4.35 -27.53 9.20
C VAL A 385 4.62 -28.19 7.85
#